data_AF-A0A5E4DD91-F1
#
_entry.id   AF-A0A5E4DD91-F1
#
_cell.length_a   1.000
_cell.length_b   1.000
_cell.length_c   1.000
_cell.angle_alpha   90.00
_cell.angle_beta   90.00
_cell.angle_gamma   90.00
#
_symmetry.space_group_name_H-M   'P 1'
#
loop_
_entity.id
_entity.type
_entity.pdbx_description
1 polymer ?
#
loop_
_entity_poly.entity_id
_entity_poly.type
_entity_poly.pdbx_seq_one_letter_code
_entity_poly.pdbx_strand_id
1 'polypeptide(L)' 'MPVDPNEPTYCLCHQVSYGEMIGCDNPDCPIEWFHFACVDLTTKPKGKWS' A
#
# COMPACT_ATOMS: atom_id res chain seq x y z
N MET A 1 14.89 2.03 14.34
CA MET A 1 15.22 3.31 13.67
C MET A 1 13.95 4.15 13.70
N PRO A 2 14.03 5.45 14.02
CA PRO A 2 12.85 6.32 13.93
C PRO A 2 12.39 6.39 12.47
N VAL A 3 11.07 6.37 12.26
CA VAL A 3 10.46 6.69 10.97
C VAL A 3 10.80 8.14 10.64
N ASP A 4 11.32 8.40 9.44
CA ASP A 4 11.60 9.76 9.00
C ASP A 4 10.26 10.51 8.85
N PRO A 5 10.03 11.63 9.56
CA PRO A 5 8.77 12.36 9.47
C PRO A 5 8.48 12.94 8.08
N ASN A 6 9.46 12.93 7.17
CA ASN A 6 9.30 13.35 5.77
C ASN A 6 8.91 12.20 4.84
N GLU A 7 8.88 10.96 5.32
CA GLU A 7 8.51 9.82 4.49
C GLU A 7 7.00 9.87 4.17
N PRO A 8 6.61 9.76 2.88
CA PRO A 8 5.21 9.77 2.50
C PRO A 8 4.44 8.61 3.14
N THR A 9 3.21 8.90 3.55
CA THR A 9 2.29 7.89 4.07
C THR A 9 1.37 7.39 2.98
N TYR A 10 1.05 6.11 3.05
CA TYR A 10 0.24 5.38 2.10
C TYR A 10 -0.81 4.54 2.83
N CYS A 11 -1.63 3.82 2.05
CA CYS A 11 -2.68 2.95 2.53
C CYS A 11 -3.76 3.67 3.35
N LEU A 12 -4.82 2.93 3.68
CA LEU A 12 -5.91 3.37 4.54
C LEU A 12 -5.46 3.59 6.00
N CYS A 13 -4.32 3.01 6.37
CA CYS A 13 -3.76 3.14 7.71
C CYS A 13 -2.90 4.41 7.91
N HIS A 14 -2.66 5.19 6.84
CA HIS A 14 -1.81 6.39 6.87
C HIS A 14 -0.44 6.13 7.50
N GLN A 15 0.19 5.02 7.10
CA GLN A 15 1.53 4.64 7.54
C GLN A 15 2.49 4.68 6.36
N VAL A 16 3.78 4.77 6.67
CA VAL A 16 4.85 4.71 5.65
C VAL A 16 4.86 3.37 4.91
N SER A 17 5.66 3.29 3.86
CA SER A 17 5.91 2.02 3.18
C SER A 17 6.58 1.02 4.12
N TYR A 18 6.00 -0.16 4.29
CA TYR A 18 6.61 -1.26 5.03
C TYR A 18 6.06 -2.61 4.56
N GLY A 19 6.87 -3.66 4.68
CA GLY A 19 6.45 -5.02 4.31
C GLY A 19 6.05 -5.16 2.85
N GLU A 20 5.07 -6.03 2.57
CA GLU A 20 4.51 -6.23 1.23
C GLU A 20 3.39 -5.22 0.95
N MET A 21 3.49 -4.57 -0.21
CA MET A 21 2.50 -3.61 -0.67
C MET A 21 2.01 -3.94 -2.08
N ILE A 22 0.77 -3.57 -2.36
CA ILE A 22 0.14 -3.67 -3.68
C ILE A 22 -0.22 -2.28 -4.19
N GLY A 23 0.00 -2.08 -5.49
CA GLY A 23 -0.40 -0.87 -6.19
C GLY A 23 -1.84 -1.00 -6.70
N CYS A 24 -2.60 0.08 -6.62
CA CYS A 24 -3.90 0.21 -7.25
C CYS A 24 -3.70 0.41 -8.76
N ASP A 25 -4.26 -0.48 -9.59
CA ASP A 25 -4.13 -0.35 -11.06
C ASP A 25 -5.08 0.71 -11.66
N ASN A 26 -5.99 1.27 -10.85
CA ASN A 26 -6.91 2.31 -11.28
C ASN A 26 -6.19 3.68 -11.27
N PRO A 27 -6.09 4.40 -12.41
CA PRO A 27 -5.44 5.71 -12.46
C PRO A 27 -6.18 6.79 -11.64
N ASP A 28 -7.48 6.58 -11.34
CA ASP A 28 -8.27 7.48 -10.51
C ASP A 28 -8.24 7.10 -9.02
N CYS A 29 -7.38 6.16 -8.62
CA CYS A 29 -7.29 5.69 -7.25
C CYS A 29 -6.67 6.77 -6.36
N PRO A 30 -7.38 7.26 -5.32
CA PRO A 30 -6.87 8.33 -4.47
C PRO A 30 -5.67 7.91 -3.62
N ILE A 31 -5.50 6.60 -3.42
CA ILE A 31 -4.41 5.98 -2.68
C ILE A 31 -3.80 4.96 -3.62
N GLU A 32 -2.61 5.23 -4.14
CA GLU A 32 -1.96 4.37 -5.12
C GLU A 32 -1.41 3.07 -4.51
N TRP A 33 -1.18 3.03 -3.20
CA TRP A 33 -0.46 1.93 -2.55
C TRP A 33 -1.12 1.48 -1.25
N PHE A 34 -1.22 0.16 -1.07
CA PHE A 34 -1.82 -0.47 0.10
C PHE A 34 -0.94 -1.59 0.65
N HIS A 35 -0.86 -1.71 1.97
CA HIS A 35 -0.19 -2.85 2.60
C HIS A 35 -1.04 -4.10 2.46
N PHE A 36 -0.40 -5.23 2.19
CA PHE A 36 -1.07 -6.53 2.04
C PHE A 36 -1.98 -6.85 3.24
N ALA A 37 -1.46 -6.68 4.46
CA ALA A 37 -2.20 -6.91 5.69
C ALA A 37 -3.40 -5.97 5.89
N CYS A 38 -3.38 -4.77 5.28
CA CYS A 38 -4.49 -3.83 5.40
C CYS A 38 -5.63 -4.11 4.41
N VAL A 39 -5.38 -4.93 3.39
CA VAL A 39 -6.37 -5.32 2.36
C VAL A 39 -6.58 -6.83 2.28
N ASP A 40 -6.24 -7.53 3.37
CA ASP A 40 -6.39 -8.99 3.52
C ASP A 40 -5.70 -9.81 2.40
N LEU A 41 -4.60 -9.29 1.86
CA LEU A 41 -3.73 -10.04 0.97
C LEU A 41 -2.65 -10.75 1.78
N THR A 42 -2.46 -12.03 1.51
CA THR A 42 -1.35 -12.83 2.06
C THR A 42 -0.32 -13.19 1.00
N THR A 43 -0.65 -13.00 -0.28
CA THR A 43 0.22 -13.32 -1.41
C THR A 43 -0.06 -12.37 -2.55
N LYS A 44 0.95 -12.08 -3.36
CA LYS A 44 0.78 -11.27 -4.57
C LYS A 44 -0.28 -11.90 -5.49
N PRO A 45 -1.39 -11.20 -5.79
CA PRO A 45 -2.40 -11.70 -6.70
C PRO A 45 -1.81 -11.85 -8.11
N LYS A 46 -2.29 -12.85 -8.85
CA LYS A 46 -1.91 -13.05 -10.25
C LYS A 46 -2.78 -12.16 -11.14
N GLY A 47 -2.21 -11.06 -11.62
CA GLY A 47 -2.91 -10.13 -12.52
C GLY A 47 -3.16 -8.76 -11.89
N LYS A 48 -4.14 -8.03 -12.41
CA LYS A 48 -4.51 -6.71 -11.93
C LYS A 48 -5.25 -6.77 -10.59
N TRP A 49 -5.01 -5.80 -9.74
CA TRP A 49 -5.67 -5.64 -8.44
C TRP A 49 -6.43 -4.31 -8.41
N SER A 50 -7.73 -4.38 -8.11
CA SER A 50 -8.72 -3.31 -8.27
C SER A 50 -9.56 -3.13 -7.03
#